data_AF-A0A928PKY0-F1
#
_entry.id   AF-A0A928PKY0-F1
#
_cell.length_a   1.000
_cell.length_b   1.000
_cell.length_c   1.000
_cell.angle_alpha   90.00
_cell.angle_beta   90.00
_cell.angle_gamma   90.00
#
_symmetry.space_group_name_H-M   'P 1'
#
loop_
_entity.id
_entity.type
_entity.pdbx_description
1 polymer ?
#
loop_
_entity_poly.entity_id
_entity_poly.type
_entity_poly.pdbx_seq_one_letter_code
_entity_poly.pdbx_strand_id
1 'polypeptide(L)'
;MDISTIISENEMNILKNMIGKTFNKYKCDPFINSPMVYGIVGIYIDGQPFKFTSLLKEVKRFLTRDDVAEFKITETTDNNIKTFMDNGQLIETPVNSKIKSISIVNDFQTVTYNGENYEFSSTVGFIFMLEDSREISFEIGTWFSEMITIQRGYNLIEKFTPTDDFLEEWQECEGYTPTIRREITVIE
;
A
#
# COMPACT_ATOMS: atom_id res chain seq x y z
N MET A 1 -6.78 17.08 14.94
CA MET A 1 -7.55 16.44 13.85
C MET A 1 -6.58 15.47 13.25
N ASP A 2 -6.76 14.19 13.58
CA ASP A 2 -5.86 13.13 13.18
C ASP A 2 -6.07 12.94 11.69
N ILE A 3 -5.02 13.21 10.91
CA ILE A 3 -5.09 13.07 9.47
C ILE A 3 -4.52 11.71 9.12
N SER A 4 -5.31 10.97 8.37
CA SER A 4 -5.07 9.58 8.06
C SER A 4 -5.23 9.36 6.57
N THR A 5 -4.33 8.57 6.00
CA THR A 5 -4.46 7.96 4.67
C THR A 5 -4.78 6.48 4.78
N ILE A 6 -5.29 6.02 5.93
CA ILE A 6 -5.85 4.67 6.07
C ILE A 6 -7.04 4.53 5.11
N ILE A 7 -7.16 3.34 4.53
CA ILE A 7 -8.30 2.98 3.68
C ILE A 7 -9.66 3.25 4.35
N SER A 8 -10.62 3.69 3.55
CA SER A 8 -12.00 3.92 3.95
C SER A 8 -12.79 2.63 4.16
N GLU A 9 -13.98 2.74 4.77
CA GLU A 9 -14.92 1.62 4.90
C GLU A 9 -15.32 1.02 3.54
N ASN A 10 -15.43 1.85 2.50
CA ASN A 10 -15.73 1.38 1.16
C ASN A 10 -14.60 0.51 0.59
N GLU A 11 -13.35 0.94 0.77
CA GLU A 11 -12.16 0.18 0.36
C GLU A 11 -12.04 -1.13 1.16
N MET A 12 -12.32 -1.09 2.47
CA MET A 12 -12.40 -2.28 3.30
C MET A 12 -13.47 -3.26 2.80
N ASN A 13 -14.65 -2.77 2.41
CA ASN A 13 -15.72 -3.60 1.87
C ASN A 13 -15.35 -4.22 0.52
N ILE A 14 -14.64 -3.48 -0.34
CA ILE A 14 -14.08 -4.01 -1.59
C ILE A 14 -13.17 -5.20 -1.28
N LEU A 15 -12.21 -5.04 -0.37
CA LEU A 15 -11.25 -6.10 -0.01
C LEU A 15 -11.95 -7.32 0.61
N LYS A 16 -12.91 -7.12 1.53
CA LYS A 16 -13.72 -8.22 2.11
C LYS A 16 -14.46 -9.00 1.03
N ASN A 17 -15.00 -8.31 0.03
CA ASN A 17 -15.70 -8.94 -1.09
C ASN A 17 -14.77 -9.69 -2.06
N MET A 18 -13.45 -9.63 -1.89
CA MET A 18 -12.48 -10.41 -2.68
C MET A 18 -12.18 -11.78 -2.05
N ILE A 19 -12.47 -11.97 -0.76
CA ILE A 19 -12.17 -13.24 -0.09
C ILE A 19 -12.98 -14.38 -0.70
N GLY A 20 -12.32 -15.52 -0.93
CA GLY A 20 -12.87 -16.69 -1.61
C GLY A 20 -12.93 -16.59 -3.14
N LYS A 21 -12.70 -15.41 -3.72
CA LYS A 21 -12.68 -15.18 -5.18
C LYS A 21 -11.32 -15.50 -5.78
N THR A 22 -11.29 -15.72 -7.09
CA THR A 22 -10.06 -16.01 -7.84
C THR A 22 -9.29 -14.74 -8.13
N PHE A 23 -8.07 -14.61 -7.61
CA PHE A 23 -7.11 -13.63 -8.13
C PHE A 23 -6.58 -14.15 -9.47
N ASN A 24 -7.08 -13.60 -10.58
CA ASN A 24 -6.72 -14.07 -11.92
C ASN A 24 -5.32 -13.64 -12.31
N LYS A 25 -5.05 -12.33 -12.24
CA LYS A 25 -3.81 -11.70 -12.70
C LYS A 25 -3.67 -10.29 -12.13
N TYR A 26 -2.46 -9.75 -12.19
CA TYR A 26 -2.23 -8.31 -12.05
C TYR A 26 -1.57 -7.73 -13.30
N LYS A 27 -1.75 -6.43 -13.51
CA LYS A 27 -1.16 -5.64 -14.59
C LYS A 27 -0.38 -4.48 -14.01
N CYS A 28 0.86 -4.30 -14.45
CA CYS A 28 1.69 -3.18 -14.03
C CYS A 28 2.71 -2.86 -15.11
N ASP A 29 3.42 -1.75 -14.95
CA ASP A 29 4.57 -1.45 -15.79
C ASP A 29 5.64 -2.56 -15.68
N PRO A 30 6.45 -2.78 -16.73
CA PRO A 30 7.59 -3.69 -16.64
C PRO A 30 8.55 -3.30 -15.53
N PHE A 31 9.03 -4.29 -14.76
CA PHE A 31 10.12 -4.08 -13.83
C PHE A 31 11.42 -3.83 -14.62
N ILE A 32 12.14 -2.77 -14.27
CA ILE A 32 13.43 -2.45 -14.91
C ILE A 32 14.57 -3.03 -14.07
N ASN A 33 14.73 -2.56 -12.83
CA ASN A 33 15.83 -2.96 -11.92
C ASN A 33 15.35 -3.49 -10.57
N SER A 34 14.10 -3.23 -10.22
CA SER A 34 13.48 -3.58 -8.94
C SER A 34 12.01 -3.91 -9.18
N PRO A 35 11.37 -4.69 -8.29
CA PRO A 35 9.97 -5.06 -8.43
C PRO A 35 9.03 -3.92 -8.00
N MET A 36 9.30 -2.71 -8.48
CA MET A 36 8.57 -1.49 -8.15
C MET A 36 8.01 -0.86 -9.42
N VAL A 37 6.79 -0.34 -9.33
CA VAL A 37 6.10 0.31 -10.45
C VAL A 37 5.50 1.64 -10.02
N TYR A 38 5.36 2.55 -10.95
CA TYR A 38 4.95 3.92 -10.66
C TYR A 38 3.42 4.07 -10.64
N GLY A 39 2.89 4.48 -9.51
CA GLY A 39 1.56 5.05 -9.32
C GLY A 39 0.38 4.10 -9.43
N ILE A 40 0.45 3.00 -10.19
CA ILE A 40 -0.71 2.14 -10.47
C ILE A 40 -0.37 0.67 -10.67
N VAL A 41 -1.23 -0.19 -10.11
CA VAL A 41 -1.28 -1.64 -10.39
C VAL A 41 -2.73 -2.05 -10.61
N GLY A 42 -3.03 -2.65 -11.75
CA GLY A 42 -4.33 -3.30 -11.97
C GLY A 42 -4.36 -4.70 -11.36
N ILE A 43 -5.43 -5.09 -10.70
CA ILE A 43 -5.66 -6.47 -10.23
C ILE A 43 -7.02 -6.96 -10.74
N TYR A 44 -7.12 -8.25 -11.03
CA TYR A 44 -8.32 -8.85 -11.62
C TYR A 44 -8.80 -9.99 -10.73
N ILE A 45 -9.98 -9.81 -10.14
CA ILE A 45 -10.57 -10.73 -9.18
C ILE A 45 -11.90 -11.27 -9.76
N ASP A 46 -11.99 -12.57 -10.01
CA ASP A 46 -13.07 -13.21 -10.78
C ASP A 46 -13.41 -12.48 -12.09
N GLY A 47 -12.38 -11.97 -12.78
CA GLY A 47 -12.50 -11.20 -14.01
C GLY A 47 -12.88 -9.72 -13.83
N GLN A 48 -13.29 -9.30 -12.63
CA GLN A 48 -13.57 -7.90 -12.31
C GLN A 48 -12.26 -7.12 -12.11
N PRO A 49 -12.01 -6.03 -12.85
CA PRO A 49 -10.84 -5.18 -12.67
C PRO A 49 -10.97 -4.22 -11.49
N PHE A 50 -9.88 -4.13 -10.73
CA PHE A 50 -9.62 -3.13 -9.70
C PHE A 50 -8.24 -2.51 -9.95
N LYS A 51 -7.96 -1.39 -9.30
CA LYS A 51 -6.62 -0.81 -9.30
C LYS A 51 -6.19 -0.42 -7.90
N PHE A 52 -4.94 -0.72 -7.59
CA PHE A 52 -4.18 -0.02 -6.56
C PHE A 52 -3.58 1.23 -7.15
N THR A 53 -3.59 2.32 -6.40
CA THR A 53 -2.88 3.55 -6.75
C THR A 53 -2.12 4.11 -5.56
N SER A 54 -0.90 4.61 -5.80
CA SER A 54 -0.15 5.43 -4.85
C SER A 54 0.05 6.81 -5.48
N LEU A 55 -0.70 7.81 -5.00
CA LEU A 55 -0.68 9.16 -5.54
C LEU A 55 -0.53 10.17 -4.41
N LEU A 56 0.24 11.23 -4.68
CA LEU A 56 0.46 12.30 -3.70
C LEU A 56 -0.82 13.11 -3.45
N LYS A 57 -1.03 13.43 -2.18
CA LYS A 57 -2.11 14.28 -1.70
C LYS A 57 -1.58 15.16 -0.59
N GLU A 58 -1.84 16.47 -0.72
CA GLU A 58 -1.50 17.41 0.32
C GLU A 58 -2.34 17.14 1.59
N VAL A 59 -1.66 16.82 2.68
CA VAL A 59 -2.25 16.59 3.99
C VAL A 59 -1.45 17.33 5.04
N LYS A 60 -2.07 17.68 6.17
CA LYS A 60 -1.30 18.13 7.33
C LYS A 60 -0.71 16.90 8.03
N ARG A 61 0.60 16.69 7.85
CA ARG A 61 1.39 15.66 8.52
C ARG A 61 2.19 16.32 9.64
N PHE A 62 1.87 15.96 10.86
CA PHE A 62 2.42 16.58 12.07
C PHE A 62 2.23 18.11 12.14
N LEU A 63 3.33 18.87 12.05
CA LEU A 63 3.38 20.33 12.17
C LEU A 63 3.19 21.05 10.81
N THR A 64 3.39 20.36 9.69
CA THR A 64 3.46 20.93 8.33
C THR A 64 2.40 20.34 7.42
N ARG A 65 2.22 20.98 6.24
CA ARG A 65 1.48 20.38 5.13
C ARG A 65 2.49 19.76 4.20
N ASP A 66 2.29 18.49 3.89
CA ASP A 66 3.19 17.69 3.08
C ASP A 66 2.38 16.92 2.04
N ASP A 67 2.99 16.67 0.90
CA ASP A 67 2.45 15.77 -0.12
C ASP A 67 2.74 14.34 0.30
N VAL A 68 1.69 13.63 0.71
CA VAL A 68 1.79 12.26 1.22
C VAL A 68 1.13 11.31 0.22
N ALA A 69 1.78 10.19 -0.04
CA ALA A 69 1.26 9.10 -0.84
C ALA A 69 0.03 8.48 -0.17
N GLU A 70 -1.09 8.49 -0.89
CA GLU A 70 -2.35 7.87 -0.47
C GLU A 70 -2.50 6.52 -1.20
N PHE A 71 -2.35 5.40 -0.48
CA PHE A 71 -2.43 4.07 -1.07
C PHE A 71 -3.86 3.53 -1.09
N LYS A 72 -4.46 3.49 -2.27
CA LYS A 72 -5.90 3.24 -2.44
C LYS A 72 -6.19 2.03 -3.31
N ILE A 73 -7.35 1.41 -3.07
CA ILE A 73 -7.93 0.40 -3.95
C ILE A 73 -9.27 0.88 -4.49
N THR A 74 -9.49 0.75 -5.79
CA THR A 74 -10.77 1.14 -6.40
C THR A 74 -11.23 0.11 -7.43
N GLU A 75 -12.53 -0.16 -7.46
CA GLU A 75 -13.15 -0.84 -8.60
C GLU A 75 -13.01 0.02 -9.85
N THR A 76 -12.76 -0.61 -11.00
CA THR A 76 -12.49 0.13 -12.22
C THR A 76 -12.90 -0.62 -13.49
N THR A 77 -12.42 -0.18 -14.64
CA THR A 77 -12.53 -0.90 -15.91
C THR A 77 -11.13 -1.16 -16.46
N ASP A 78 -10.96 -2.17 -17.32
CA ASP A 78 -9.66 -2.47 -17.94
C ASP A 78 -9.06 -1.24 -18.64
N ASN A 79 -9.91 -0.43 -19.29
CA ASN A 79 -9.53 0.81 -19.96
C ASN A 79 -8.98 1.89 -19.00
N ASN A 80 -9.24 1.81 -17.70
CA ASN A 80 -8.75 2.77 -16.71
C ASN A 80 -7.47 2.30 -16.00
N ILE A 81 -6.98 1.10 -16.35
CA ILE A 81 -5.70 0.56 -15.90
C ILE A 81 -4.69 0.89 -17.01
N LYS A 82 -4.07 2.06 -16.91
CA LYS A 82 -3.06 2.56 -17.86
C LYS A 82 -1.83 3.01 -17.09
N THR A 83 -0.67 2.85 -17.71
CA THR A 83 0.58 3.41 -17.20
C THR A 83 0.48 4.93 -17.05
N PHE A 84 1.20 5.47 -16.07
CA PHE A 84 1.46 6.90 -15.98
C PHE A 84 2.69 7.34 -16.80
N MET A 85 3.45 6.39 -17.35
CA MET A 85 4.59 6.68 -18.22
C MET A 85 4.11 6.85 -19.68
N ASP A 86 4.67 7.82 -20.40
CA ASP A 86 4.21 8.24 -21.73
C ASP A 86 4.14 7.12 -22.79
N ASN A 87 4.88 6.03 -22.61
CA ASN A 87 5.07 4.98 -23.63
C ASN A 87 4.97 3.53 -23.10
N GLY A 88 4.46 3.32 -21.88
CA GLY A 88 4.46 2.00 -21.24
C GLY A 88 3.34 1.08 -21.74
N GLN A 89 3.68 -0.15 -22.13
CA GLN A 89 2.69 -1.23 -22.21
C GLN A 89 2.71 -1.99 -20.88
N LEU A 90 1.55 -2.07 -20.21
CA LEU A 90 1.43 -2.86 -19.00
C LEU A 90 1.62 -4.35 -19.31
N ILE A 91 2.38 -5.03 -18.46
CA ILE A 91 2.58 -6.48 -18.52
C ILE A 91 1.55 -7.16 -17.63
N GLU A 92 0.95 -8.23 -18.14
CA GLU A 92 0.07 -9.10 -17.36
C GLU A 92 0.86 -10.22 -16.68
N THR A 93 0.68 -10.39 -15.38
CA THR A 93 1.24 -11.52 -14.63
C THR A 93 0.13 -12.41 -14.09
N PRO A 94 0.05 -13.70 -14.51
CA PRO A 94 -0.99 -14.61 -14.04
C PRO A 94 -0.76 -15.04 -12.59
N VAL A 95 -1.86 -15.17 -11.87
CA VAL A 95 -1.94 -15.66 -10.48
C VAL A 95 -2.78 -16.93 -10.41
N ASN A 96 -4.03 -16.87 -10.88
CA ASN A 96 -4.99 -17.97 -10.99
C ASN A 96 -5.12 -18.82 -9.72
N SER A 97 -5.33 -18.16 -8.58
CA SER A 97 -5.54 -18.84 -7.29
C SER A 97 -6.59 -18.10 -6.48
N LYS A 98 -7.30 -18.81 -5.60
CA LYS A 98 -8.30 -18.20 -4.73
C LYS A 98 -7.64 -17.42 -3.61
N ILE A 99 -8.24 -16.29 -3.23
CA ILE A 99 -7.83 -15.48 -2.10
C ILE A 99 -8.39 -16.12 -0.84
N LYS A 100 -7.50 -16.56 0.04
CA LYS A 100 -7.84 -17.12 1.35
C LYS A 100 -8.07 -16.02 2.38
N SER A 101 -7.17 -15.04 2.42
CA SER A 101 -7.26 -13.88 3.32
C SER A 101 -6.48 -12.71 2.73
N ILE A 102 -6.75 -11.51 3.23
CA ILE A 102 -5.98 -10.31 2.90
C ILE A 102 -5.51 -9.69 4.20
N SER A 103 -4.23 -9.38 4.31
CA SER A 103 -3.67 -8.57 5.39
C SER A 103 -3.54 -7.13 4.93
N ILE A 104 -4.04 -6.21 5.74
CA ILE A 104 -3.94 -4.76 5.54
C ILE A 104 -2.91 -4.25 6.54
N VAL A 105 -1.86 -3.60 6.04
CA VAL A 105 -0.73 -3.13 6.85
C VAL A 105 -0.85 -1.62 7.02
N ASN A 106 -0.98 -1.19 8.27
CA ASN A 106 -1.10 0.22 8.63
C ASN A 106 0.04 0.64 9.56
N ASP A 107 0.59 1.81 9.32
CA ASP A 107 1.55 2.44 10.21
C ASP A 107 0.90 3.62 10.94
N PHE A 108 1.10 3.66 12.26
CA PHE A 108 0.66 4.70 13.17
C PHE A 108 1.88 5.41 13.71
N GLN A 109 2.09 6.64 13.27
CA GLN A 109 3.24 7.48 13.63
C GLN A 109 2.79 8.54 14.63
N THR A 110 3.60 8.75 15.65
CA THR A 110 3.43 9.86 16.60
C THR A 110 4.75 10.58 16.77
N VAL A 111 4.71 11.91 16.69
CA VAL A 111 5.84 12.79 16.99
C VAL A 111 5.44 13.66 18.16
N THR A 112 6.17 13.56 19.28
CA THR A 112 5.99 14.47 20.41
C THR A 112 6.95 15.64 20.30
N TYR A 113 6.44 16.87 20.39
CA TYR A 113 7.24 18.10 20.40
C TYR A 113 6.60 19.11 21.35
N ASN A 114 7.41 19.73 22.22
CA ASN A 114 6.94 20.67 23.26
C ASN A 114 5.79 20.14 24.15
N GLY A 115 5.77 18.84 24.41
CA GLY A 115 4.73 18.19 25.23
C GLY A 115 3.41 17.95 24.50
N GLU A 116 3.30 18.27 23.21
CA GLU A 116 2.16 17.94 22.37
C GLU A 116 2.46 16.73 21.48
N ASN A 117 1.45 15.90 21.25
CA ASN A 117 1.54 14.75 20.34
C ASN A 117 0.91 15.10 18.99
N TYR A 118 1.63 14.77 17.94
CA TYR A 118 1.16 14.89 16.57
C TYR A 118 1.13 13.51 15.93
N GLU A 119 -0.04 13.12 15.42
CA GLU A 119 -0.28 11.76 14.92
C GLU A 119 -0.53 11.76 13.42
N PHE A 120 -0.03 10.72 12.76
CA PHE A 120 -0.29 10.45 11.36
C PHE A 120 -0.45 8.95 11.15
N SER A 121 -1.52 8.54 10.47
CA SER A 121 -1.81 7.13 10.21
C SER A 121 -1.91 6.87 8.71
N SER A 122 -1.38 5.75 8.23
CA SER A 122 -1.40 5.43 6.80
C SER A 122 -1.50 3.93 6.55
N THR A 123 -2.21 3.56 5.47
CA THR A 123 -2.10 2.21 4.92
C THR A 123 -0.86 2.14 4.04
N VAL A 124 0.08 1.26 4.39
CA VAL A 124 1.37 1.11 3.69
C VAL A 124 1.41 -0.10 2.78
N GLY A 125 0.50 -1.07 2.97
CA GLY A 125 0.42 -2.19 2.04
C GLY A 125 -0.71 -3.18 2.25
N PHE A 126 -0.80 -4.10 1.28
CA PHE A 126 -1.74 -5.21 1.26
C PHE A 126 -0.99 -6.50 0.97
N ILE A 127 -1.35 -7.60 1.64
CA ILE A 127 -0.81 -8.94 1.40
C ILE A 127 -1.96 -9.90 1.15
N PHE A 128 -2.03 -10.45 -0.05
CA PHE A 128 -3.02 -11.45 -0.45
C PHE A 128 -2.46 -12.84 -0.17
N MET A 129 -3.06 -13.56 0.77
CA MET A 129 -2.78 -14.97 1.01
C MET A 129 -3.62 -15.82 0.06
N LEU A 130 -2.99 -16.70 -0.71
CA LEU A 130 -3.64 -17.57 -1.67
C LEU A 130 -3.92 -18.96 -1.07
N GLU A 131 -4.84 -19.74 -1.64
CA GLU A 131 -5.16 -21.09 -1.15
C GLU A 131 -3.96 -22.05 -1.16
N ASP A 132 -3.00 -21.84 -2.08
CA ASP A 132 -1.75 -22.59 -2.15
C ASP A 132 -0.66 -22.08 -1.20
N SER A 133 -1.03 -21.24 -0.23
CA SER A 133 -0.16 -20.64 0.80
C SER A 133 0.89 -19.66 0.27
N ARG A 134 0.89 -19.33 -1.03
CA ARG A 134 1.71 -18.25 -1.56
C ARG A 134 1.07 -16.91 -1.23
N GLU A 135 1.90 -15.90 -1.08
CA GLU A 135 1.50 -14.53 -0.88
C GLU A 135 1.83 -13.67 -2.10
N ILE A 136 1.04 -12.62 -2.30
CA ILE A 136 1.35 -11.50 -3.19
C ILE A 136 1.17 -10.22 -2.38
N SER A 137 2.22 -9.39 -2.29
CA SER A 137 2.16 -8.12 -1.60
C SER A 137 2.22 -6.93 -2.55
N PHE A 138 1.58 -5.84 -2.12
CA PHE A 138 1.67 -4.51 -2.72
C PHE A 138 1.96 -3.52 -1.60
N GLU A 139 3.03 -2.74 -1.74
CA GLU A 139 3.52 -1.87 -0.66
C GLU A 139 3.97 -0.51 -1.21
N ILE A 140 3.67 0.56 -0.49
CA ILE A 140 4.36 1.86 -0.66
C ILE A 140 5.48 1.96 0.37
N GLY A 141 6.73 2.13 -0.09
CA GLY A 141 7.89 1.99 0.79
C GLY A 141 8.08 3.13 1.79
N THR A 142 7.69 4.35 1.43
CA THR A 142 7.76 5.51 2.33
C THR A 142 6.58 6.45 2.09
N TRP A 143 6.36 7.38 3.02
CA TRP A 143 5.18 8.25 3.10
C TRP A 143 5.00 9.15 1.87
N PHE A 144 6.03 9.42 1.07
CA PHE A 144 5.94 10.21 -0.18
C PHE A 144 6.12 9.33 -1.43
N SER A 145 6.13 8.01 -1.29
CA SER A 145 6.41 7.09 -2.41
C SER A 145 5.19 6.85 -3.28
N GLU A 146 5.22 7.37 -4.50
CA GLU A 146 4.31 6.94 -5.58
C GLU A 146 4.70 5.57 -6.18
N MET A 147 5.82 4.99 -5.75
CA MET A 147 6.24 3.65 -6.16
C MET A 147 5.50 2.59 -5.35
N ILE A 148 4.97 1.58 -6.04
CA ILE A 148 4.34 0.39 -5.47
C ILE A 148 5.28 -0.80 -5.68
N THR A 149 5.81 -1.35 -4.60
CA THR A 149 6.59 -2.59 -4.59
C THR A 149 5.65 -3.79 -4.67
N ILE A 150 5.88 -4.71 -5.61
CA ILE A 150 5.09 -5.93 -5.81
C ILE A 150 5.96 -7.15 -5.53
N GLN A 151 5.63 -7.96 -4.53
CA GLN A 151 6.39 -9.18 -4.26
C GLN A 151 5.51 -10.42 -4.29
N ARG A 152 6.13 -11.57 -4.56
CA ARG A 152 5.50 -12.89 -4.52
C ARG A 152 6.37 -13.82 -3.70
N GLY A 153 5.78 -14.70 -2.91
CA GLY A 153 6.53 -15.67 -2.13
C GLY A 153 5.80 -16.07 -0.87
N TYR A 154 6.50 -16.00 0.26
CA TYR A 154 6.04 -16.39 1.58
C TYR A 154 6.57 -15.38 2.60
N ASN A 155 5.85 -15.18 3.69
CA ASN A 155 6.22 -14.28 4.79
C ASN A 155 6.59 -12.86 4.28
N LEU A 156 5.83 -12.33 3.33
CA LEU A 156 6.15 -11.09 2.63
C LEU A 156 6.12 -9.87 3.56
N ILE A 157 5.44 -9.94 4.71
CA ILE A 157 5.51 -8.88 5.72
C ILE A 157 6.94 -8.64 6.22
N GLU A 158 7.79 -9.67 6.25
CA GLU A 158 9.21 -9.56 6.65
C GLU A 158 10.05 -8.81 5.62
N LYS A 159 9.49 -8.58 4.42
CA LYS A 159 10.14 -7.86 3.31
C LYS A 159 9.61 -6.46 3.10
N PHE A 160 8.64 -6.04 3.91
CA PHE A 160 8.21 -4.65 3.92
C PHE A 160 9.31 -3.76 4.47
N THR A 161 9.29 -2.50 4.07
CA THR A 161 10.15 -1.44 4.56
C THR A 161 10.09 -1.42 6.10
N PRO A 162 11.24 -1.49 6.79
CA PRO A 162 11.30 -1.44 8.24
C PRO A 162 10.66 -0.16 8.79
N THR A 163 10.06 -0.24 9.98
CA THR A 163 9.55 0.95 10.65
C THR A 163 10.65 1.86 11.17
N ASP A 164 11.88 1.34 11.31
CA ASP A 164 13.03 2.08 11.80
C ASP A 164 13.44 3.21 10.85
N ASP A 165 13.18 3.07 9.54
CA ASP A 165 13.38 4.13 8.54
C ASP A 165 12.65 5.43 8.96
N PHE A 166 11.44 5.32 9.53
CA PHE A 166 10.74 6.50 10.07
C PHE A 166 11.49 7.10 11.26
N LEU A 167 12.06 6.30 12.15
CA LEU A 167 12.80 6.81 13.32
C LEU A 167 14.10 7.50 12.90
N GLU A 168 14.76 6.98 11.86
CA GLU A 168 15.97 7.58 11.29
C GLU A 168 15.71 8.98 10.72
N GLU A 169 14.53 9.25 10.15
CA GLU A 169 14.13 10.60 9.67
C GLU A 169 14.22 11.68 10.75
N TRP A 170 14.10 11.30 12.04
CA TRP A 170 14.07 12.24 13.17
C TRP A 170 15.32 12.20 14.05
N GLN A 171 16.31 11.35 13.72
CA GLN A 171 17.48 11.13 14.59
C GLN A 171 18.27 12.41 14.88
N GLU A 172 18.29 13.35 13.93
CA GLU A 172 18.98 14.64 14.05
C GLU A 172 18.06 15.81 14.44
N CYS A 173 16.77 15.54 14.69
CA CYS A 173 15.77 16.56 15.03
C CYS A 173 15.70 16.79 16.55
N GLU A 174 16.45 17.76 17.07
CA GLU A 174 16.43 18.10 18.49
C GLU A 174 15.03 18.52 18.99
N GLY A 175 14.63 17.97 20.15
CA GLY A 175 13.35 18.29 20.80
C GLY A 175 12.16 17.46 20.32
N TYR A 176 12.35 16.60 19.32
CA TYR A 176 11.33 15.70 18.80
C TYR A 176 11.51 14.29 19.36
N THR A 177 10.41 13.64 19.74
CA THR A 177 10.39 12.24 20.16
C THR A 177 9.45 11.45 19.24
N PRO A 178 9.98 10.78 18.20
CA PRO A 178 9.19 9.97 17.28
C PRO A 178 8.87 8.60 17.91
N THR A 179 7.70 8.06 17.58
CA THR A 179 7.33 6.66 17.81
C THR A 179 6.51 6.17 16.63
N ILE A 180 6.60 4.88 16.35
CA ILE A 180 5.84 4.23 15.28
C ILE A 180 5.37 2.87 15.73
N ARG A 181 4.17 2.50 15.30
CA ARG A 181 3.59 1.17 15.49
C ARG A 181 3.00 0.70 14.18
N ARG A 182 3.41 -0.48 13.72
CA ARG A 182 2.78 -1.19 12.61
C ARG A 182 1.67 -2.10 13.13
N GLU A 183 0.52 -2.06 12.50
CA GLU A 183 -0.61 -2.96 12.75
C GLU A 183 -0.96 -3.73 11.48
N ILE A 184 -1.30 -4.99 11.65
CA ILE A 184 -1.72 -5.87 10.56
C ILE A 184 -3.14 -6.33 10.88
N THR A 185 -4.09 -5.90 10.05
CA THR A 185 -5.48 -6.35 10.13
C THR A 185 -5.69 -7.44 9.08
N VAL A 186 -6.00 -8.66 9.53
CA VAL A 186 -6.33 -9.77 8.64
C VAL A 186 -7.84 -9.84 8.43
N ILE A 187 -8.26 -9.92 7.16
CA ILE A 187 -9.64 -10.19 6.77
C ILE A 187 -9.71 -11.58 6.11
N GLU A 188 -10.70 -12.36 6.54
CA GLU A 188 -10.95 -13.76 6.16
C GLU A 188 -12.44 -13.98 5.89
#